data_AF-A0A563EHE9-F1
#
_entry.id   AF-A0A563EHE9-F1
#
_cell.length_a   1.000
_cell.length_b   1.000
_cell.length_c   1.000
_cell.angle_alpha   90.00
_cell.angle_beta   90.00
_cell.angle_gamma   90.00
#
_symmetry.space_group_name_H-M   'P 1'
#
loop_
_entity.id
_entity.type
_entity.pdbx_description
1 polymer ?
#
loop_
_entity_poly.entity_id
_entity_poly.type
_entity_poly.pdbx_seq_one_letter_code
_entity_poly.pdbx_strand_id
1 'polypeptide(L)'
;MPQVSLSAAVGVLERIFADPAKEVLAVDEVLANAGRDARWVQQNKRWLSNRLTSLVAHDLVESVHGKSRRLEGVRLTPAGKTALLAGAESYRSRGKITLEDIAIQIRIFESQNPSIKVNFAVVSKDVETSRPNRPGGV
;
A
#
# COMPACT_ATOMS: atom_id res chain seq x y z
N MET A 1 -7.82 18.49 10.41
CA MET A 1 -6.77 17.96 9.52
C MET A 1 -7.36 16.76 8.81
N PRO A 2 -7.34 16.68 7.45
CA PRO A 2 -7.93 15.54 6.75
C PRO A 2 -7.15 14.26 7.13
N GLN A 3 -7.82 13.29 7.74
CA GLN A 3 -7.23 11.99 8.00
C GLN A 3 -6.99 11.29 6.66
N VAL A 4 -5.72 11.01 6.36
CA VAL A 4 -5.34 10.19 5.21
C VAL A 4 -5.81 8.76 5.49
N SER A 5 -6.50 8.13 4.55
CA SER A 5 -6.93 6.74 4.71
C SER A 5 -5.73 5.80 4.89
N LEU A 6 -5.93 4.67 5.58
CA LEU A 6 -4.88 3.66 5.77
C LEU A 6 -4.29 3.20 4.43
N SER A 7 -5.13 3.00 3.41
CA SER A 7 -4.68 2.62 2.06
C SER A 7 -3.75 3.64 1.41
N ALA A 8 -4.04 4.93 1.57
CA ALA A 8 -3.18 6.00 1.06
C ALA A 8 -1.88 6.13 1.88
N ALA A 9 -1.93 5.82 3.17
CA ALA A 9 -0.74 5.75 4.03
C ALA A 9 0.18 4.59 3.62
N VAL A 10 -0.37 3.40 3.34
CA VAL A 10 0.38 2.23 2.85
C VAL A 10 1.02 2.53 1.48
N GLY A 11 0.31 3.15 0.55
CA GLY A 11 0.90 3.53 -0.75
C GLY A 11 2.04 4.56 -0.63
N VAL A 12 2.05 5.39 0.42
CA VAL A 12 3.20 6.26 0.73
C VAL A 12 4.34 5.43 1.33
N LEU A 13 4.03 4.49 2.22
CA LEU A 13 4.99 3.60 2.84
C LEU A 13 5.76 2.79 1.80
N GLU A 14 5.07 2.22 0.81
CA GLU A 14 5.66 1.47 -0.32
C GLU A 14 6.66 2.29 -1.14
N ARG A 15 6.38 3.59 -1.33
CA ARG A 15 7.30 4.48 -2.06
C ARG A 15 8.55 4.82 -1.24
N ILE A 16 8.39 4.97 0.07
CA ILE A 16 9.51 5.33 0.96
C ILE A 16 10.39 4.10 1.22
N PHE A 17 9.78 2.96 1.51
CA PHE A 17 10.43 1.68 1.78
C PHE A 17 10.32 0.77 0.55
N ALA A 18 11.02 1.17 -0.52
CA ALA A 18 11.08 0.39 -1.76
C ALA A 18 11.71 -1.01 -1.54
N ASP A 19 12.58 -1.13 -0.53
CA ASP A 19 13.13 -2.40 -0.05
C ASP A 19 12.53 -2.74 1.32
N PRO A 20 11.62 -3.73 1.41
CA PRO A 20 11.01 -4.14 2.68
C PRO A 20 11.98 -4.84 3.64
N ALA A 21 13.19 -5.22 3.19
CA ALA A 21 14.23 -5.75 4.05
C ALA A 21 14.93 -4.65 4.88
N LYS A 22 14.88 -3.39 4.41
CA LYS A 22 15.42 -2.25 5.16
C LYS A 22 14.39 -1.72 6.14
N GLU A 23 14.57 -2.07 7.41
CA GLU A 23 13.67 -1.64 8.49
C GLU A 23 13.89 -0.18 8.92
N VAL A 24 15.05 0.40 8.62
CA VAL A 24 15.40 1.77 8.99
C VAL A 24 15.98 2.48 7.78
N LEU A 25 15.50 3.70 7.53
CA LEU A 25 15.99 4.59 6.49
C LEU A 25 16.41 5.93 7.08
N ALA A 26 17.53 6.46 6.62
CA ALA A 26 17.92 7.84 6.92
C ALA A 26 16.98 8.83 6.22
N VAL A 27 16.86 10.05 6.75
CA VAL A 27 16.02 11.11 6.13
C VAL A 27 16.38 11.32 4.66
N ASP A 28 17.67 11.30 4.32
CA ASP A 28 18.14 11.51 2.95
C ASP A 28 17.71 10.35 2.02
N GLU A 29 17.74 9.11 2.51
CA GLU A 29 17.23 7.94 1.77
C GLU A 29 15.71 8.01 1.59
N VAL A 30 14.97 8.43 2.61
CA VAL A 30 13.51 8.63 2.52
C VAL A 30 13.16 9.65 1.44
N LEU A 31 13.89 10.76 1.39
CA LEU A 31 13.68 11.81 0.39
C LEU A 31 14.07 11.34 -1.02
N ALA A 32 15.18 10.61 -1.15
CA ALA A 32 15.63 10.03 -2.40
C ALA A 32 14.61 9.02 -2.96
N ASN A 33 14.13 8.09 -2.12
CA ASN A 33 13.12 7.09 -2.52
C ASN A 33 11.78 7.74 -2.89
N ALA A 34 11.44 8.86 -2.25
CA ALA A 34 10.29 9.67 -2.60
C ALA A 34 10.47 10.53 -3.87
N GLY A 35 11.64 10.45 -4.55
CA GLY A 35 11.96 11.19 -5.75
C GLY A 35 12.14 12.69 -5.53
N ARG A 36 12.56 13.11 -4.34
CA ARG A 36 12.68 14.53 -3.99
C ARG A 36 14.13 15.01 -4.10
N ASP A 37 14.33 16.16 -4.75
CA ASP A 37 15.63 16.79 -4.89
C ASP A 37 16.09 17.41 -3.54
N ALA A 38 17.34 17.14 -3.17
CA ALA A 38 17.96 17.65 -1.93
C ALA A 38 18.02 19.18 -1.87
N ARG A 39 17.98 19.87 -3.02
CA ARG A 39 18.02 21.35 -3.10
C ARG A 39 16.81 22.01 -2.42
N TRP A 40 15.70 21.29 -2.24
CA TRP A 40 14.42 21.86 -1.80
C TRP A 40 14.20 21.66 -0.30
N VAL A 41 15.18 22.05 0.52
CA VAL A 41 15.30 21.68 1.94
C VAL A 41 14.05 22.00 2.76
N GLN A 42 13.51 23.22 2.69
CA GLN A 42 12.35 23.61 3.50
C GLN A 42 11.06 22.90 3.06
N GLN A 43 10.89 22.69 1.76
CA GLN A 43 9.73 22.00 1.23
C GLN A 43 9.79 20.49 1.55
N ASN A 44 10.99 19.90 1.52
CA ASN A 44 11.22 18.52 1.91
C ASN A 44 10.94 18.30 3.39
N LYS A 45 11.36 19.21 4.28
CA LYS A 45 11.02 19.17 5.70
C LYS A 45 9.51 19.18 5.93
N ARG A 46 8.80 20.14 5.33
CA ARG A 46 7.34 20.24 5.47
C ARG A 46 6.62 19.02 4.91
N TRP A 47 7.07 18.52 3.76
CA TRP A 47 6.52 17.30 3.15
C TRP A 47 6.73 16.10 4.07
N LEU A 48 7.95 15.91 4.58
CA LEU A 48 8.30 14.78 5.43
C LEU A 48 7.51 14.80 6.74
N SER A 49 7.40 15.95 7.40
CA SER A 49 6.57 16.10 8.60
C SER A 49 5.12 15.70 8.34
N ASN A 50 4.50 16.19 7.26
CA ASN A 50 3.12 15.85 6.92
C ASN A 50 2.92 14.36 6.64
N ARG A 51 3.89 13.72 5.97
CA ARG A 51 3.83 12.28 5.68
C ARG A 51 4.05 11.44 6.94
N LEU A 52 5.03 11.81 7.76
CA LEU A 52 5.29 11.11 9.02
C LEU A 52 4.12 11.21 9.98
N THR A 53 3.47 12.37 10.10
CA THR A 53 2.25 12.48 10.92
C THR A 53 1.19 11.48 10.49
N SER A 54 1.02 11.28 9.17
CA SER A 54 0.03 10.33 8.65
C SER A 54 0.44 8.88 8.91
N LEU A 55 1.72 8.54 8.70
CA LEU A 55 2.21 7.17 8.90
C LEU A 55 2.25 6.77 10.38
N VAL A 56 2.63 7.70 11.26
CA VAL A 56 2.64 7.50 12.72
C VAL A 56 1.21 7.36 13.26
N ALA A 57 0.25 8.12 12.74
CA ALA A 57 -1.15 8.01 13.15
C ALA A 57 -1.76 6.63 12.87
N HIS A 58 -1.21 5.89 11.90
CA HIS A 58 -1.60 4.51 11.56
C HIS A 58 -0.65 3.46 12.13
N ASP A 59 0.27 3.84 13.02
CA ASP A 59 1.27 2.96 13.62
C ASP A 59 2.14 2.21 12.59
N LEU A 60 2.42 2.83 11.44
CA LEU A 60 3.20 2.20 10.36
C LEU A 60 4.70 2.46 10.49
N VAL A 61 5.07 3.57 11.12
CA VAL A 61 6.48 3.97 11.27
C VAL A 61 6.71 4.68 12.60
N GLU A 62 7.95 4.63 13.05
CA GLU A 62 8.49 5.41 14.15
C GLU A 62 9.53 6.40 13.65
N SER A 63 9.57 7.57 14.29
CA SER A 63 10.57 8.61 14.01
C SER A 63 11.84 8.35 14.82
N VAL A 64 12.97 8.17 14.13
CA VAL A 64 14.28 7.97 14.77
C VAL A 64 14.93 9.33 14.95
N HIS A 65 15.20 9.70 16.21
CA HIS A 65 15.78 10.97 16.58
C HIS A 65 17.18 10.80 17.17
N GLY A 66 18.08 11.70 16.79
CA GLY A 66 19.44 11.76 17.33
C GLY A 66 19.53 12.50 18.67
N LYS A 67 20.77 12.62 19.16
CA LYS A 67 21.11 13.34 20.42
C LYS A 67 20.60 14.79 20.45
N SER A 68 20.47 15.43 19.29
CA SER A 68 20.00 16.81 19.16
C SER A 68 18.48 16.96 19.03
N ARG A 69 17.70 15.89 19.25
CA ARG A 69 16.25 15.80 18.94
C ARG A 69 15.91 16.09 17.48
N ARG A 70 16.91 16.08 16.60
CA ARG A 70 16.69 16.16 15.15
C ARG A 70 16.25 14.80 14.64
N LEU A 71 15.30 14.80 13.71
CA LEU A 71 14.91 13.61 12.98
C LEU A 71 16.09 13.16 12.11
N GLU A 72 16.61 11.96 12.39
CA GLU A 72 17.73 11.36 11.66
C GLU A 72 17.24 10.28 10.69
N GLY A 73 16.11 9.64 11.00
CA GLY A 73 15.54 8.61 10.13
C GLY A 73 14.14 8.19 10.50
N VAL A 74 13.68 7.16 9.81
CA VAL A 74 12.36 6.57 9.95
C VAL A 74 12.54 5.06 10.06
N ARG A 75 11.86 4.45 11.02
CA ARG A 75 11.87 3.01 11.27
C ARG A 75 10.50 2.42 10.98
N LEU A 76 10.45 1.26 10.35
CA LEU A 76 9.23 0.46 10.22
C LEU A 76 8.84 -0.15 11.56
N THR A 77 7.56 -0.03 11.92
CA THR A 77 6.99 -0.82 13.02
C THR A 77 6.69 -2.25 12.55
N PRO A 78 6.40 -3.20 13.45
CA PRO A 78 5.88 -4.50 13.07
C PRO A 78 4.62 -4.41 12.20
N ALA A 79 3.69 -3.51 12.56
CA ALA A 79 2.46 -3.27 11.80
C ALA A 79 2.74 -2.69 10.40
N GLY A 80 3.68 -1.73 10.31
CA GLY A 80 4.13 -1.17 9.04
C GLY A 80 4.79 -2.20 8.13
N LYS A 81 5.61 -3.11 8.70
CA LYS A 81 6.24 -4.21 7.96
C LYS A 81 5.19 -5.17 7.41
N THR A 82 4.21 -5.58 8.22
CA THR A 82 3.10 -6.41 7.76
C THR A 82 2.29 -5.71 6.68
N ALA A 83 1.99 -4.42 6.84
CA ALA A 83 1.25 -3.64 5.84
C ALA A 83 2.03 -3.47 4.53
N LEU A 84 3.35 -3.30 4.60
CA LEU A 84 4.23 -3.21 3.43
C LEU A 84 4.31 -4.54 2.68
N LEU A 85 4.39 -5.67 3.41
CA LEU A 85 4.41 -7.00 2.82
C LEU A 85 3.05 -7.38 2.21
N ALA A 86 1.95 -7.13 2.92
CA ALA A 86 0.59 -7.38 2.44
C ALA A 86 0.19 -6.42 1.29
N GLY A 87 0.64 -5.17 1.34
CA GLY A 87 0.51 -4.19 0.26
C GLY A 87 1.30 -4.60 -0.97
N ALA A 88 2.54 -5.07 -0.81
CA ALA A 88 3.35 -5.61 -1.89
C ALA A 88 2.74 -6.88 -2.51
N GLU A 89 2.09 -7.74 -1.73
CA GLU A 89 1.26 -8.86 -2.25
C GLU A 89 0.08 -8.32 -3.07
N SER A 90 -0.67 -7.36 -2.54
CA SER A 90 -1.79 -6.72 -3.22
C SER A 90 -1.39 -5.98 -4.50
N TYR A 91 -0.16 -5.43 -4.55
CA TYR A 91 0.39 -4.74 -5.72
C TYR A 91 0.95 -5.72 -6.76
N ARG A 92 1.54 -6.85 -6.33
CA ARG A 92 1.92 -7.96 -7.23
C ARG A 92 0.69 -8.61 -7.88
N SER A 93 -0.46 -8.60 -7.21
CA SER A 93 -1.75 -9.04 -7.78
C SER A 93 -2.42 -8.05 -8.73
N ARG A 94 -1.87 -6.84 -8.97
CA ARG A 94 -2.44 -5.92 -9.98
C ARG A 94 -2.30 -6.41 -11.43
N GLY A 95 -1.58 -7.51 -11.68
CA GLY A 95 -1.61 -8.20 -12.97
C GLY A 95 -2.68 -9.29 -13.08
N LYS A 96 -3.04 -9.93 -11.95
CA LYS A 96 -4.08 -10.96 -11.82
C LYS A 96 -4.54 -10.98 -10.37
N ILE A 97 -5.76 -10.49 -10.12
CA ILE A 97 -6.43 -10.68 -8.84
C ILE A 97 -6.91 -12.13 -8.79
N THR A 98 -6.47 -12.89 -7.80
CA THR A 98 -6.94 -14.25 -7.57
C THR A 98 -8.19 -14.25 -6.69
N LEU A 99 -8.96 -15.34 -6.70
CA LEU A 99 -10.12 -15.46 -5.80
C LEU A 99 -9.67 -15.55 -4.33
N GLU A 100 -8.47 -16.08 -4.09
CA GLU A 100 -7.83 -16.15 -2.78
C GLU A 100 -7.54 -14.75 -2.21
N ASP A 101 -7.04 -13.82 -3.03
CA ASP A 101 -6.77 -12.44 -2.62
C ASP A 101 -8.05 -11.72 -2.17
N ILE A 102 -9.14 -11.92 -2.91
CA ILE A 102 -10.46 -11.34 -2.60
C ILE A 102 -10.98 -11.92 -1.27
N ALA A 103 -10.84 -13.23 -1.06
CA ALA A 103 -11.29 -13.89 0.17
C ALA A 103 -10.54 -13.38 1.42
N ILE A 104 -9.23 -13.16 1.31
CA ILE A 104 -8.41 -12.61 2.40
C ILE A 104 -8.86 -11.18 2.74
N GLN A 105 -9.08 -10.33 1.73
CA GLN A 105 -9.52 -8.95 1.95
C GLN A 105 -10.91 -8.87 2.61
N ILE A 106 -11.83 -9.75 2.21
CA ILE A 106 -13.17 -9.82 2.83
C ILE A 106 -13.06 -10.23 4.29
N ARG A 107 -12.23 -11.22 4.61
CA ARG A 107 -12.06 -11.67 6.01
C ARG A 107 -11.47 -10.57 6.89
N ILE A 108 -10.54 -9.78 6.36
CA ILE A 108 -10.01 -8.60 7.05
C ILE A 108 -11.13 -7.58 7.28
N PHE A 109 -11.92 -7.29 6.25
CA PHE A 109 -13.03 -6.35 6.32
C PHE A 109 -14.10 -6.76 7.35
N GLU A 110 -14.50 -8.03 7.39
CA GLU A 110 -15.47 -8.55 8.36
C GLU A 110 -14.93 -8.50 9.80
N SER A 111 -13.63 -8.76 10.00
CA SER A 111 -13.03 -8.66 11.34
C SER A 111 -13.01 -7.22 11.88
N GLN A 112 -12.88 -6.24 10.99
CA GLN A 112 -12.95 -4.81 11.32
C GLN A 112 -14.39 -4.31 11.47
N ASN A 113 -15.37 -5.00 10.88
CA ASN A 113 -16.78 -4.62 10.85
C ASN A 113 -17.68 -5.81 11.23
N PRO A 114 -17.72 -6.22 12.51
CA PRO A 114 -18.37 -7.48 12.93
C PRO A 114 -19.90 -7.49 12.73
N SER A 115 -20.52 -6.34 12.48
CA SER A 115 -21.94 -6.22 12.13
C SER A 115 -22.23 -6.44 10.65
N ILE A 116 -21.21 -6.51 9.80
CA ILE A 116 -21.34 -6.64 8.35
C ILE A 116 -20.88 -8.04 7.95
N LYS A 117 -21.74 -8.74 7.20
CA LYS A 117 -21.39 -10.00 6.53
C LYS A 117 -21.44 -9.80 5.03
N VAL A 118 -20.42 -10.27 4.33
CA VAL A 118 -20.31 -10.13 2.87
C VAL A 118 -20.61 -11.47 2.22
N ASN A 119 -21.67 -11.51 1.40
CA ASN A 119 -22.01 -12.69 0.59
C ASN A 119 -21.63 -12.41 -0.87
N PHE A 120 -21.01 -13.38 -1.53
CA PHE A 120 -20.65 -13.31 -2.95
C PHE A 120 -21.10 -14.57 -3.69
N ALA A 121 -21.46 -14.37 -4.96
CA ALA A 121 -21.80 -15.45 -5.88
C ALA A 121 -20.85 -15.37 -7.08
N VAL A 122 -20.29 -16.52 -7.47
CA VAL A 122 -19.47 -16.63 -8.68
C VAL A 122 -20.42 -16.81 -9.86
N VAL A 123 -20.40 -15.84 -10.78
CA VAL A 123 -21.18 -15.93 -12.03
C VAL A 123 -20.21 -16.22 -13.17
N SER A 124 -20.16 -17.49 -13.58
CA SER A 124 -19.49 -17.88 -14.82
C SER A 124 -20.36 -17.46 -16.00
N LYS A 125 -19.86 -16.59 -16.87
CA LYS A 125 -20.44 -16.46 -18.21
C LYS A 125 -19.88 -17.58 -19.05
N ASP A 126 -20.69 -18.58 -19.36
CA ASP A 126 -20.37 -19.50 -20.44
C ASP A 126 -20.16 -18.66 -21.70
N VAL A 127 -18.94 -18.70 -22.25
CA VAL A 127 -18.65 -18.07 -23.53
C VAL A 127 -19.26 -18.97 -24.59
N GLU A 128 -20.53 -18.69 -24.92
CA GLU A 128 -21.23 -19.34 -26.01
C GLU A 128 -20.50 -18.99 -27.31
N THR A 129 -19.65 -19.91 -27.76
CA THR A 129 -18.91 -19.79 -29.01
C THR A 129 -19.88 -19.99 -30.18
N SER A 130 -20.61 -18.93 -30.50
CA SER A 130 -21.36 -18.82 -31.76
C SER A 130 -20.36 -18.89 -32.92
N ARG A 131 -20.17 -20.09 -33.49
CA ARG A 131 -19.49 -20.25 -34.76
C ARG A 131 -20.42 -19.72 -35.87
N PRO A 132 -19.94 -18.87 -36.80
CA PRO A 132 -20.75 -18.43 -37.91
C PRO A 132 -21.07 -19.61 -38.83
N ASN A 133 -22.35 -19.76 -39.13
CA ASN A 133 -22.90 -20.71 -40.08
C ASN A 133 -22.24 -20.46 -41.45
N ARG A 134 -21.46 -21.42 -41.96
CA ARG A 134 -20.88 -21.33 -43.31
C ARG A 134 -21.98 -21.80 -44.28
N PRO A 135 -22.56 -20.93 -45.11
CA PRO A 135 -23.48 -21.40 -46.15
C PRO A 135 -22.66 -22.17 -47.19
N GLY A 136 -23.15 -23.34 -47.57
CA GLY A 136 -22.64 -24.10 -48.71
C GLY A 136 -22.87 -23.37 -50.04
N GLY A 137 -22.06 -23.73 -51.03
CA GLY A 137 -22.10 -23.27 -52.43
C GLY A 137 -20.69 -22.91 -52.89
N VAL A 138 -20.10 -23.49 -53.93
CA VAL A 138 -20.60 -24.33 -55.03
C VAL A 138 -19.49 -25.32 -55.39
#